data_AF-A0A7L9AUV5-F1
#
_entry.id   AF-A0A7L9AUV5-F1
#
_cell.length_a   1.000
_cell.length_b   1.000
_cell.length_c   1.000
_cell.angle_alpha   90.00
_cell.angle_beta   90.00
_cell.angle_gamma   90.00
#
_symmetry.space_group_name_H-M   'P 1'
#
loop_
_entity.id
_entity.type
_entity.pdbx_description
1 polymer ?
#
loop_
_entity_poly.entity_id
_entity_poly.type
_entity_poly.pdbx_seq_one_letter_code
_entity_poly.pdbx_strand_id
1 'polypeptide(L)'
;GTIVSTSKLTSAIKLTGGAYIEIGRMYEEQPKYDWEPLGDKFHLYKGIVGSFPDTLANHKGAVQKKRECERLTAEHKMEVAQLNEVLRQTDVIS
;
A
#
# COMPACT_ATOMS: atom_id res chain seq x y z
N GLY A 1 46.75 -44.76 12.52
CA GLY A 1 45.27 -44.79 12.63
C GLY A 1 44.69 -43.48 13.11
N THR A 2 45.04 -43.05 14.32
CA THR A 2 44.35 -41.98 15.06
C THR A 2 44.55 -40.56 14.51
N ILE A 3 45.76 -40.20 14.08
CA ILE A 3 46.10 -38.83 13.61
C ILE A 3 45.34 -38.45 12.33
N VAL A 4 45.16 -39.41 11.42
CA VAL A 4 44.39 -39.23 10.17
C VAL A 4 42.89 -39.07 10.44
N SER A 5 42.36 -39.73 11.47
CA SER A 5 40.96 -39.59 11.89
C SER A 5 40.68 -38.20 12.46
N THR A 6 41.59 -37.66 13.27
CA THR A 6 41.46 -36.30 13.82
C THR A 6 41.52 -35.24 12.72
N SER A 7 42.41 -35.40 11.74
CA SER A 7 42.51 -34.48 10.59
C SER A 7 41.22 -34.42 9.75
N LYS A 8 40.59 -35.58 9.48
CA LYS A 8 39.30 -35.65 8.77
C LYS A 8 38.18 -34.99 9.57
N LEU A 9 38.12 -35.23 10.88
CA LEU A 9 37.13 -34.60 11.76
C LEU A 9 37.29 -33.08 11.82
N THR A 10 38.51 -32.58 12.03
CA THR A 10 38.77 -31.13 12.03
C THR A 10 38.41 -30.49 10.69
N SER A 11 38.65 -31.17 9.58
CA SER A 11 38.27 -30.68 8.24
C SER A 11 36.76 -30.63 8.05
N ALA A 12 36.03 -31.67 8.49
CA ALA A 12 34.57 -31.69 8.45
C ALA A 12 33.97 -30.55 9.28
N ILE A 13 34.49 -30.28 10.48
CA ILE A 13 34.03 -29.17 11.34
C ILE A 13 34.26 -27.82 10.65
N LYS A 14 35.42 -27.61 10.03
CA LYS A 14 35.72 -26.38 9.26
C LYS A 14 34.78 -26.20 8.08
N LEU A 15 34.49 -27.28 7.34
CA LEU A 15 33.55 -27.24 6.22
C LEU A 15 32.14 -26.90 6.69
N THR A 16 31.66 -27.51 7.78
CA THR A 16 30.36 -27.17 8.37
C THR A 16 30.31 -25.70 8.78
N GLY A 17 31.36 -25.19 9.44
CA GLY A 17 31.46 -23.77 9.77
C GLY A 17 31.39 -22.86 8.55
N GLY A 18 32.12 -23.20 7.47
CA GLY A 18 32.06 -22.50 6.20
C GLY A 18 30.66 -22.50 5.57
N ALA A 19 29.99 -23.66 5.58
CA ALA A 19 28.64 -23.80 5.06
C ALA A 19 27.63 -22.91 5.83
N TYR A 20 27.73 -22.83 7.16
CA TYR A 20 26.86 -21.93 7.93
C TYR A 20 27.13 -20.45 7.68
N ILE A 21 28.38 -20.06 7.40
CA ILE A 21 28.70 -18.69 6.97
C ILE A 21 28.04 -18.39 5.62
N GLU A 22 28.08 -19.34 4.68
CA GLU A 22 27.44 -19.20 3.37
C GLU A 22 25.92 -19.12 3.48
N ILE A 23 25.29 -19.97 4.30
CA ILE A 23 23.87 -19.89 4.62
C ILE A 23 23.53 -18.51 5.19
N GLY A 24 24.35 -17.98 6.12
CA GLY A 24 24.17 -16.64 6.67
C GLY A 24 24.13 -15.56 5.58
N ARG A 25 25.07 -15.60 4.63
CA ARG A 25 25.11 -14.68 3.49
C ARG A 25 23.90 -14.84 2.56
N MET A 26 23.43 -16.07 2.33
CA MET A 26 22.22 -16.31 1.54
C MET A 26 21.00 -15.65 2.20
N TYR A 27 20.85 -15.77 3.52
CA TYR A 27 19.74 -15.15 4.25
C TYR A 27 19.85 -13.63 4.33
N GLU A 28 21.06 -13.07 4.33
CA GLU A 28 21.29 -11.62 4.23
C GLU A 28 20.81 -11.07 2.88
N GLU A 29 21.02 -11.82 1.79
CA GLU A 29 20.64 -11.41 0.44
C GLU A 29 19.19 -11.73 0.07
N GLN A 30 18.58 -12.71 0.75
CA GLN A 30 17.22 -13.19 0.48
C GLN A 30 16.12 -12.10 0.45
N PRO A 31 16.09 -11.11 1.37
CA PRO A 31 15.03 -10.10 1.42
C PRO A 31 14.82 -9.33 0.12
N LYS A 32 15.86 -9.18 -0.71
CA LYS A 32 15.80 -8.52 -2.02
C LYS A 32 14.87 -9.24 -3.01
N TYR A 33 14.61 -10.52 -2.79
CA TYR A 33 13.83 -11.36 -3.69
C TYR A 33 12.38 -11.57 -3.25
N ASP A 34 12.04 -11.26 -1.98
CA ASP A 34 10.69 -11.45 -1.43
C ASP A 34 10.18 -10.22 -0.68
N TRP A 35 10.85 -9.81 0.39
CA TRP A 35 10.40 -8.76 1.30
C TRP A 35 10.48 -7.36 0.68
N GLU A 36 11.53 -7.05 -0.06
CA GLU A 36 11.65 -5.76 -0.75
C GLU A 36 10.54 -5.57 -1.80
N PRO A 37 10.32 -6.50 -2.75
CA PRO A 37 9.18 -6.40 -3.67
C PRO A 37 7.82 -6.32 -2.98
N LEU A 38 7.62 -7.06 -1.88
CA LEU A 38 6.39 -6.98 -1.09
C LEU A 38 6.24 -5.60 -0.44
N GLY A 39 7.32 -5.04 0.11
CA GLY A 39 7.39 -3.70 0.67
C GLY A 39 6.99 -2.63 -0.34
N ASP A 40 7.49 -2.74 -1.58
CA ASP A 40 7.12 -1.83 -2.68
C ASP A 40 5.62 -1.88 -2.98
N LYS A 41 5.01 -3.08 -2.99
CA LYS A 41 3.55 -3.20 -3.16
C LYS A 41 2.80 -2.53 -2.03
N PHE A 42 3.18 -2.78 -0.78
CA PHE A 42 2.54 -2.12 0.36
C PHE A 42 2.72 -0.61 0.33
N HIS A 43 3.87 -0.11 -0.09
CA HIS A 43 4.11 1.32 -0.23
C HIS A 43 3.19 1.94 -1.29
N LEU A 44 3.02 1.28 -2.44
CA LEU A 44 2.09 1.72 -3.48
C LEU A 44 0.65 1.76 -2.97
N TYR A 45 0.18 0.68 -2.35
CA TYR A 45 -1.18 0.62 -1.79
C TYR A 45 -1.39 1.63 -0.67
N LYS A 46 -0.37 1.88 0.16
CA LYS A 46 -0.43 2.94 1.18
C LYS A 46 -0.68 4.31 0.54
N GLY A 47 -0.02 4.61 -0.57
CA GLY A 47 -0.26 5.86 -1.32
C GLY A 47 -1.69 5.95 -1.86
N ILE A 48 -2.15 4.88 -2.52
CA ILE A 48 -3.51 4.79 -3.09
C ILE A 48 -4.56 4.93 -1.99
N VAL A 49 -4.46 4.13 -0.91
CA VAL A 49 -5.40 4.18 0.21
C VAL A 49 -5.33 5.54 0.92
N GLY A 50 -4.14 6.13 1.00
CA GLY A 50 -3.93 7.45 1.58
C GLY A 50 -4.65 8.59 0.86
N SER A 51 -5.00 8.45 -0.42
CA SER A 51 -5.76 9.47 -1.16
C SER A 51 -7.28 9.36 -1.02
N PHE A 52 -7.80 8.26 -0.45
CA PHE A 52 -9.25 8.08 -0.29
C PHE A 52 -9.90 9.05 0.70
N PRO A 53 -9.31 9.42 1.86
CA PRO A 53 -9.92 10.40 2.75
C PRO A 53 -10.30 11.70 2.05
N ASP A 54 -9.39 12.27 1.25
CA ASP A 54 -9.63 13.50 0.50
C ASP A 54 -10.65 13.29 -0.64
N THR A 55 -10.54 12.17 -1.36
CA THR A 55 -11.49 11.82 -2.42
C THR A 55 -12.92 11.69 -1.89
N LEU A 56 -13.08 11.00 -0.76
CA LEU A 56 -14.37 10.82 -0.07
C LEU A 56 -14.87 12.13 0.54
N ALA A 57 -13.98 12.99 1.05
CA ALA A 57 -14.35 14.31 1.54
C ALA A 57 -14.94 15.18 0.42
N ASN A 58 -14.32 15.18 -0.76
CA ASN A 58 -14.82 15.88 -1.94
C ASN A 58 -16.18 15.34 -2.39
N HIS A 59 -16.34 14.01 -2.48
CA HIS A 59 -17.62 13.38 -2.83
C HIS A 59 -18.72 13.75 -1.82
N LYS A 60 -18.43 13.62 -0.52
CA LYS A 60 -19.34 14.02 0.56
C LYS A 60 -19.72 15.50 0.47
N GLY A 61 -18.76 16.37 0.17
CA GLY A 61 -19.00 17.79 -0.04
C GLY A 61 -19.94 18.07 -1.22
N ALA A 62 -19.76 17.38 -2.34
CA ALA A 62 -20.65 17.49 -3.51
C ALA A 62 -22.08 17.05 -3.18
N VAL A 63 -22.26 15.94 -2.45
CA VAL A 63 -23.57 15.45 -2.00
C VAL A 63 -24.24 16.43 -1.03
N GLN A 64 -23.48 16.99 -0.08
CA GLN A 64 -24.00 17.99 0.86
C GLN A 64 -24.44 19.26 0.13
N LYS A 65 -23.64 19.74 -0.84
CA LYS A 65 -23.97 20.91 -1.65
C LYS A 65 -25.23 20.69 -2.47
N LYS A 66 -25.40 19.50 -3.07
CA LYS A 66 -26.63 19.11 -3.77
C LYS A 66 -27.86 19.24 -2.86
N ARG A 67 -27.82 18.66 -1.65
CA ARG A 67 -28.94 18.73 -0.69
C ARG A 67 -29.27 20.16 -0.27
N GLU A 68 -28.25 20.98 -0.04
CA GLU A 68 -28.43 22.39 0.32
C GLU A 68 -29.06 23.19 -0.84
N CYS A 69 -28.60 22.95 -2.07
CA CYS A 69 -29.18 23.52 -3.28
C CYS A 69 -30.65 23.11 -3.45
N GLU A 70 -30.99 21.83 -3.27
CA GLU A 70 -32.39 21.35 -3.31
C GLU A 70 -33.26 22.10 -2.28
N ARG A 71 -32.75 22.28 -1.05
CA ARG A 71 -33.44 23.03 0.02
C ARG A 71 -33.64 24.51 -0.35
N LEU A 72 -32.60 25.18 -0.86
CA LEU A 72 -32.68 26.59 -1.24
C LEU A 72 -33.66 26.84 -2.40
N THR A 73 -33.71 25.94 -3.39
CA THR A 73 -34.71 26.01 -4.46
C THR A 73 -36.13 25.80 -3.92
N ALA A 74 -36.35 24.86 -3.00
CA ALA A 74 -37.66 24.68 -2.35
C ALA A 74 -38.11 25.92 -1.56
N GLU A 75 -37.16 26.65 -0.98
CA GLU A 75 -37.39 27.93 -0.30
C GLU A 75 -37.48 29.14 -1.25
N HIS A 76 -37.45 28.93 -2.57
CA HIS A 76 -37.45 29.97 -3.60
C HIS A 76 -36.27 30.96 -3.49
N LYS A 77 -35.15 30.51 -2.92
CA LYS A 77 -33.90 31.28 -2.75
C LYS A 77 -32.85 30.96 -3.81
N MET A 78 -33.13 30.05 -4.74
CA MET A 78 -32.22 29.65 -5.81
C MET A 78 -32.99 29.18 -7.04
N GLU A 79 -32.51 29.56 -8.23
CA GLU A 79 -33.13 29.20 -9.50
C GLU A 79 -32.99 27.70 -9.82
N VAL A 80 -34.03 27.13 -10.45
CA VAL A 80 -34.04 25.72 -10.86
C VAL A 80 -32.91 25.40 -11.85
N ALA A 81 -32.55 26.36 -12.71
CA ALA A 81 -31.42 26.20 -13.64
C ALA A 81 -30.08 26.03 -12.91
N GLN A 82 -29.88 26.73 -11.79
CA GLN A 82 -28.67 26.59 -10.97
C GLN A 82 -28.63 25.24 -10.25
N LEU A 83 -29.79 24.76 -9.77
CA LEU A 83 -29.91 23.42 -9.19
C LEU A 83 -29.55 22.33 -10.20
N ASN A 84 -30.07 22.42 -11.43
CA ASN A 84 -29.81 21.44 -12.48
C ASN A 84 -28.32 21.31 -12.82
N GLU A 85 -27.55 22.41 -12.79
CA GLU A 85 -26.10 22.35 -13.01
C GLU A 85 -25.38 21.66 -11.85
N VAL A 86 -25.79 21.91 -10.60
CA VAL A 86 -25.23 21.21 -9.43
C VAL A 86 -25.54 19.71 -9.49
N LEU A 87 -26.76 19.33 -9.85
CA LEU A 87 -27.14 17.92 -10.04
C LEU A 87 -26.26 17.24 -11.08
N ARG A 88 -26.08 17.88 -12.24
CA ARG A 88 -25.23 17.36 -13.33
C ARG A 88 -23.79 17.15 -12.86
N GLN A 89 -23.22 18.10 -12.13
CA GLN A 89 -21.85 18.00 -11.63
C GLN A 89 -21.71 16.89 -10.58
N THR A 90 -22.65 16.77 -9.64
CA THR A 90 -22.63 15.71 -8.63
C THR A 90 -22.77 14.31 -9.24
N ASP A 91 -23.57 14.16 -10.29
CA ASP A 91 -23.76 12.88 -10.99
C ASP A 91 -22.50 12.46 -11.77
N VAL A 92 -21.70 13.41 -12.27
CA VAL A 92 -20.40 13.10 -12.93
C VAL A 92 -19.35 12.61 -11.93
N ILE A 93 -19.45 13.05 -10.67
CA ILE A 93 -18.50 12.70 -9.59
C ILE A 93 -18.85 11.37 -8.91
N SER A 94 -20.09 10.88 -9.06
CA SER A 94 -20.60 9.66 -8.39
C SER A 94 -20.50 8.43 -9.27
#